data_AF-A0A959XYG3-F1
#
_entry.id   AF-A0A959XYG3-F1
#
_cell.length_a   1.000
_cell.length_b   1.000
_cell.length_c   1.000
_cell.angle_alpha   90.00
_cell.angle_beta   90.00
_cell.angle_gamma   90.00
#
_symmetry.space_group_name_H-M   'P 1'
#
loop_
_entity.id
_entity.type
_entity.pdbx_description
1 polymer ?
#
loop_
_entity_poly.entity_id
_entity_poly.type
_entity_poly.pdbx_seq_one_letter_code
_entity_poly.pdbx_strand_id
1 'polypeptide(L)'
;MDNSTHNNAEKLIRYLDGELNEAEKQGIEAQLASDKALKEELDSLLLAREAVKQYGLQQRVASVHQEMMATEQAPVRSIGNRNRFVRYSLSIAAGIILVAGLFFAYNFFTISSSGVFSDNYQAYELPTFRGDDNNEMPAMEKAFREKKYTEVVQIDPQRPFTASENFYRGMAFIELKNDSAARASLQSVVKNTDSQVTDNIKDAAEYYLALVCIRHKDYKEALEYLQKIRNNDTHTYHERVSASMIRKVKFLARFS
;
A
#
# COMPACT_ATOMS: atom_id res chain seq x y z
N MET A 1 -96.96 2.60 -38.75
CA MET A 1 -95.54 2.43 -38.36
C MET A 1 -95.44 1.06 -37.75
N ASP A 2 -94.91 0.15 -38.57
CA ASP A 2 -95.55 -1.13 -38.80
C ASP A 2 -94.85 -2.29 -38.09
N ASN A 3 -95.67 -3.22 -37.58
CA ASN A 3 -95.27 -4.45 -36.89
C ASN A 3 -94.52 -5.45 -37.81
N SER A 4 -94.39 -5.14 -39.11
CA SER A 4 -93.77 -5.97 -40.14
C SER A 4 -92.24 -5.86 -40.19
N THR A 5 -91.66 -4.71 -39.85
CA THR A 5 -90.19 -4.52 -39.90
C THR A 5 -89.47 -5.34 -38.83
N HIS A 6 -90.07 -5.50 -37.64
CA HIS A 6 -89.51 -6.33 -36.57
C HIS A 6 -89.47 -7.83 -36.92
N ASN A 7 -90.49 -8.33 -37.62
CA ASN A 7 -90.57 -9.74 -38.00
C ASN A 7 -89.49 -10.13 -39.03
N ASN A 8 -89.14 -9.20 -39.93
CA ASN A 8 -88.09 -9.43 -40.93
C ASN A 8 -86.69 -9.42 -40.31
N ALA A 9 -86.40 -8.49 -39.38
CA ALA A 9 -85.13 -8.44 -38.67
C ALA A 9 -84.86 -9.72 -37.86
N GLU A 10 -85.86 -10.23 -37.12
CA GLU A 10 -85.74 -11.46 -36.33
C GLU A 10 -85.49 -12.69 -37.21
N LYS A 11 -86.14 -12.75 -38.39
CA LYS A 11 -85.89 -13.82 -39.38
C LYS A 11 -84.49 -13.75 -39.98
N LEU A 12 -83.97 -12.56 -40.28
CA LEU A 12 -82.60 -12.39 -40.79
C LEU A 12 -81.55 -12.79 -39.73
N ILE A 13 -81.81 -12.50 -38.45
CA ILE A 13 -80.94 -12.93 -37.35
C ILE A 13 -80.93 -14.48 -37.26
N ARG A 14 -82.11 -15.12 -37.26
CA ARG A 14 -82.21 -16.59 -37.27
C ARG A 14 -81.56 -17.22 -38.50
N TYR A 15 -81.62 -16.55 -39.66
CA TYR A 15 -80.88 -16.95 -40.86
C TYR A 15 -79.36 -16.90 -40.65
N LEU A 16 -78.83 -15.82 -40.07
CA LEU A 16 -77.40 -15.63 -39.79
C LEU A 16 -76.85 -16.56 -38.71
N ASP A 17 -77.70 -17.00 -37.79
CA ASP A 17 -77.39 -17.97 -36.74
C ASP A 17 -77.58 -19.44 -37.19
N GLY A 18 -78.17 -19.65 -38.38
CA GLY A 18 -78.35 -20.98 -38.97
C GLY A 18 -79.53 -21.78 -38.39
N GLU A 19 -80.50 -21.11 -37.78
CA GLU A 19 -81.63 -21.71 -37.05
C GLU A 19 -82.90 -21.87 -37.90
N LEU A 20 -82.82 -21.62 -39.21
CA LEU A 20 -83.94 -21.78 -40.14
C LEU A 20 -83.91 -23.16 -40.81
N ASN A 21 -85.09 -23.72 -41.05
CA ASN A 21 -85.21 -24.96 -41.82
C ASN A 21 -85.01 -24.70 -43.34
N GLU A 22 -84.77 -25.75 -44.12
CA GLU A 22 -84.46 -25.63 -45.56
C GLU A 22 -85.55 -24.90 -46.37
N ALA A 23 -86.83 -25.07 -46.01
CA ALA A 23 -87.93 -24.40 -46.70
C ALA A 23 -87.99 -22.89 -46.39
N GLU A 24 -87.76 -22.51 -45.13
CA GLU A 24 -87.71 -21.11 -44.68
C GLU A 24 -86.50 -20.38 -45.25
N LYS A 25 -85.36 -21.09 -45.34
CA LYS A 25 -84.11 -20.57 -45.91
C LYS A 25 -84.28 -20.22 -47.39
N GLN A 26 -84.84 -21.13 -48.19
CA GLN A 26 -85.11 -20.89 -49.61
C GLN A 26 -86.08 -19.73 -49.82
N GLY A 27 -87.08 -19.59 -48.94
CA GLY A 27 -88.03 -18.47 -48.97
C GLY A 27 -87.35 -17.11 -48.73
N ILE A 28 -86.44 -17.02 -47.75
CA ILE A 28 -85.69 -15.79 -47.46
C ILE A 28 -84.68 -15.48 -48.58
N GLU A 29 -84.00 -16.48 -49.14
CA GLU A 29 -83.05 -16.27 -50.24
C GLU A 29 -83.76 -15.74 -51.51
N ALA A 30 -84.97 -16.20 -51.80
CA ALA A 30 -85.79 -15.66 -52.88
C ALA A 30 -86.24 -14.20 -52.61
N GLN A 31 -86.54 -13.86 -51.35
CA GLN A 31 -86.87 -12.49 -50.94
C GLN A 31 -85.66 -11.56 -51.03
N LEU A 32 -84.48 -12.01 -50.59
CA LEU A 32 -83.22 -11.26 -50.70
C LEU A 32 -82.79 -11.01 -52.15
N ALA A 33 -83.20 -11.86 -53.09
CA ALA A 33 -82.92 -11.68 -54.52
C ALA A 33 -83.79 -10.59 -55.18
N SER A 34 -84.95 -10.28 -54.59
CA SER A 34 -85.94 -9.36 -55.17
C SER A 34 -86.09 -8.05 -54.38
N ASP A 35 -85.83 -8.05 -53.07
CA ASP A 35 -85.95 -6.89 -52.19
C ASP A 35 -84.58 -6.31 -51.82
N LYS A 36 -84.31 -5.12 -52.35
CA LYS A 36 -83.07 -4.39 -52.09
C LYS A 36 -82.98 -3.89 -50.64
N ALA A 37 -84.09 -3.49 -50.02
CA ALA A 37 -84.09 -2.97 -48.65
C ALA A 37 -83.77 -4.09 -47.64
N LEU A 38 -84.33 -5.28 -47.86
CA LEU A 38 -84.03 -6.46 -47.05
C LEU A 38 -82.56 -6.89 -47.14
N LYS A 39 -81.95 -6.72 -48.31
CA LYS A 39 -80.52 -6.99 -48.51
C LYS A 39 -79.63 -5.98 -47.77
N GLU A 40 -79.96 -4.69 -47.80
CA GLU A 40 -79.25 -3.65 -47.04
C GLU A 40 -79.34 -3.88 -45.52
N GLU A 41 -80.46 -4.39 -45.03
CA GLU A 41 -80.65 -4.77 -43.64
C GLU A 41 -79.77 -5.97 -43.24
N LEU A 42 -79.68 -7.00 -44.09
CA LEU A 42 -78.78 -8.15 -43.89
C LEU A 42 -77.30 -7.73 -43.86
N ASP A 43 -76.88 -6.87 -44.78
CA ASP A 43 -75.50 -6.35 -44.83
C ASP A 43 -75.16 -5.54 -43.57
N SER A 44 -76.13 -4.77 -43.05
CA SER A 44 -75.99 -4.01 -41.80
C SER A 44 -75.82 -4.92 -40.58
N LEU A 45 -76.58 -6.02 -40.51
CA LEU A 45 -76.45 -7.02 -39.44
C LEU A 45 -75.11 -7.77 -39.50
N LEU A 46 -74.64 -8.11 -40.70
CA LEU A 46 -73.31 -8.71 -40.89
C LEU A 46 -72.19 -7.78 -40.44
N LEU A 47 -72.28 -6.50 -40.77
CA LEU A 47 -71.30 -5.49 -40.36
C LEU A 47 -71.29 -5.28 -38.84
N ALA A 48 -72.46 -5.23 -38.21
CA ALA A 48 -72.58 -5.15 -36.75
C ALA A 48 -71.98 -6.38 -36.05
N ARG A 49 -72.24 -7.59 -36.56
CA ARG A 49 -71.68 -8.84 -36.04
C ARG A 49 -70.15 -8.86 -36.12
N GLU A 50 -69.59 -8.45 -37.25
CA GLU A 50 -68.13 -8.39 -37.42
C GLU A 50 -67.49 -7.35 -36.51
N ALA A 51 -68.11 -6.18 -36.35
CA ALA A 51 -67.64 -5.14 -35.43
C ALA A 51 -67.59 -5.64 -33.97
N VAL A 52 -68.64 -6.33 -33.50
CA VAL A 52 -68.68 -6.93 -32.15
C VAL A 52 -67.60 -8.00 -31.99
N LYS A 53 -67.39 -8.84 -33.01
CA LYS A 53 -66.36 -9.89 -33.01
C LYS A 53 -64.95 -9.31 -32.94
N GLN A 54 -64.66 -8.26 -33.72
CA GLN A 54 -63.36 -7.59 -33.67
C GLN A 54 -63.13 -6.89 -32.33
N TYR A 55 -64.15 -6.25 -31.77
CA TYR A 55 -64.07 -5.62 -30.45
C TYR A 55 -63.79 -6.65 -29.35
N GLY A 56 -64.48 -7.79 -29.37
CA GLY A 56 -64.23 -8.90 -28.44
C GLY A 56 -62.82 -9.49 -28.58
N LEU A 57 -62.28 -9.56 -29.81
CA LEU A 57 -60.92 -10.03 -30.06
C LEU A 57 -59.88 -9.06 -29.51
N GLN A 58 -60.05 -7.75 -29.75
CA GLN A 58 -59.17 -6.70 -29.22
C GLN A 58 -59.15 -6.72 -27.69
N GLN A 59 -60.32 -6.88 -27.05
CA GLN A 59 -60.41 -6.93 -25.59
C GLN A 59 -59.68 -8.14 -25.00
N ARG A 60 -59.75 -9.31 -25.66
CA ARG A 60 -59.04 -10.52 -25.25
C ARG A 60 -57.53 -10.42 -25.46
N VAL A 61 -57.09 -9.78 -26.55
CA VAL A 61 -55.66 -9.52 -26.78
C VAL A 61 -55.12 -8.51 -25.76
N ALA A 62 -55.88 -7.46 -25.46
CA ALA A 62 -55.51 -6.48 -24.44
C ALA A 62 -55.39 -7.10 -23.05
N SER A 63 -56.33 -7.98 -22.65
CA SER A 63 -56.25 -8.65 -21.34
C SER A 63 -55.05 -9.60 -21.23
N VAL A 64 -54.76 -10.37 -22.29
CA VAL A 64 -53.58 -11.26 -22.32
C VAL A 64 -52.28 -10.45 -22.31
N HIS A 65 -52.23 -9.34 -23.05
CA HIS A 65 -51.06 -8.45 -23.03
C HIS A 65 -50.82 -7.85 -21.65
N GLN A 66 -51.88 -7.47 -20.94
CA GLN A 66 -51.80 -6.92 -19.59
C GLN A 66 -51.36 -7.96 -18.56
N GLU A 67 -51.81 -9.22 -18.67
CA GLU A 67 -51.31 -10.34 -17.84
C GLU A 67 -49.82 -10.66 -18.12
N MET A 68 -49.39 -10.63 -19.38
CA MET A 68 -47.97 -10.81 -19.73
C MET A 68 -47.10 -9.67 -19.18
N MET A 69 -47.53 -8.41 -19.32
CA MET A 69 -46.79 -7.26 -18.77
C MET A 69 -46.75 -7.25 -17.24
N ALA A 70 -47.79 -7.75 -16.56
CA ALA A 70 -47.77 -7.90 -15.11
C ALA A 70 -46.78 -8.98 -14.63
N THR A 71 -46.51 -10.00 -15.46
CA THR A 71 -45.60 -11.10 -15.13
C THR A 71 -44.13 -10.76 -15.41
N GLU A 72 -43.84 -9.82 -16.32
CA GLU A 72 -42.47 -9.38 -16.63
C GLU A 72 -41.87 -8.36 -15.64
N GLN A 73 -42.63 -7.85 -14.67
CA GLN A 73 -42.15 -6.89 -13.65
C GLN A 73 -41.55 -7.55 -12.39
N ALA A 74 -41.10 -8.80 -12.46
CA ALA A 74 -40.22 -9.31 -11.42
C ALA A 74 -38.88 -8.53 -11.49
N PRO A 75 -38.43 -7.86 -10.41
CA PRO A 75 -37.19 -7.09 -10.45
C PRO A 75 -36.00 -8.04 -10.65
N VAL A 76 -35.51 -8.13 -11.88
CA VAL A 76 -34.24 -8.80 -12.18
C VAL A 76 -33.15 -7.96 -11.53
N ARG A 77 -32.69 -8.40 -10.35
CA ARG A 77 -31.48 -7.87 -9.72
C ARG A 77 -30.33 -8.11 -10.70
N SER A 78 -29.89 -7.06 -11.39
CA SER A 78 -28.64 -7.13 -12.12
C SER A 78 -27.52 -7.37 -11.10
N ILE A 79 -26.94 -8.56 -11.14
CA ILE A 79 -25.69 -8.84 -10.42
C ILE A 79 -24.62 -8.07 -11.18
N GLY A 80 -24.43 -6.80 -10.82
CA GLY A 80 -23.38 -5.96 -11.37
C GLY A 80 -22.05 -6.70 -11.25
N ASN A 81 -21.28 -6.68 -12.34
CA ASN A 81 -19.95 -7.29 -12.48
C ASN A 81 -18.88 -6.56 -11.63
N ARG A 82 -19.23 -6.19 -10.39
CA ARG A 82 -18.48 -5.38 -9.44
C ARG A 82 -17.56 -6.26 -8.61
N ASN A 83 -16.72 -7.09 -9.23
CA ASN A 83 -15.76 -7.89 -8.46
C ASN A 83 -14.50 -8.37 -9.19
N ARG A 84 -14.27 -8.05 -10.46
CA ARG A 84 -12.97 -8.35 -11.10
C ARG A 84 -11.93 -7.26 -10.85
N PHE A 85 -12.26 -6.00 -11.10
CA PHE A 85 -11.31 -4.89 -10.90
C PHE A 85 -10.90 -4.69 -9.43
N VAL A 86 -11.83 -4.85 -8.48
CA VAL A 86 -11.53 -4.76 -7.04
C VAL A 86 -10.62 -5.91 -6.58
N ARG A 87 -10.83 -7.12 -7.11
CA ARG A 87 -9.96 -8.26 -6.80
C ARG A 87 -8.55 -8.06 -7.36
N TYR A 88 -8.40 -7.61 -8.60
CA TYR A 88 -7.08 -7.35 -9.18
C TYR A 88 -6.35 -6.17 -8.51
N SER A 89 -7.05 -5.08 -8.16
CA SER A 89 -6.43 -3.96 -7.45
C SER A 89 -6.01 -4.33 -6.03
N LEU A 90 -6.78 -5.17 -5.33
CA LEU A 90 -6.45 -5.64 -3.99
C LEU A 90 -5.23 -6.58 -4.00
N SER A 91 -5.11 -7.44 -5.02
CA SER A 91 -3.93 -8.31 -5.20
C SER A 91 -2.65 -7.52 -5.49
N ILE A 92 -2.74 -6.46 -6.31
CA ILE A 92 -1.59 -5.60 -6.62
C ILE A 92 -1.15 -4.82 -5.37
N ALA A 93 -2.09 -4.27 -4.60
CA ALA A 93 -1.79 -3.58 -3.35
C ALA A 93 -1.14 -4.50 -2.31
N ALA A 94 -1.64 -5.73 -2.15
CA ALA A 94 -1.03 -6.72 -1.26
C ALA A 94 0.40 -7.10 -1.69
N GLY A 95 0.65 -7.22 -3.00
CA GLY A 95 2.00 -7.44 -3.53
C GLY A 95 2.97 -6.31 -3.21
N ILE A 96 2.54 -5.05 -3.38
CA ILE A 96 3.37 -3.88 -3.05
C ILE A 96 3.64 -3.81 -1.55
N ILE A 97 2.63 -4.06 -0.70
CA ILE A 97 2.80 -4.08 0.76
C ILE A 97 3.72 -5.22 1.19
N LEU A 98 3.64 -6.39 0.56
CA LEU A 98 4.50 -7.53 0.87
C LEU A 98 5.94 -7.26 0.44
N VAL A 99 6.17 -6.70 -0.75
CA VAL A 99 7.52 -6.31 -1.21
C VAL A 99 8.09 -5.19 -0.35
N ALA A 100 7.31 -4.15 -0.04
CA ALA A 100 7.73 -3.07 0.86
C ALA A 100 8.01 -3.60 2.26
N GLY A 101 7.14 -4.47 2.79
CA GLY A 101 7.30 -5.13 4.08
C GLY A 101 8.55 -6.00 4.13
N LEU A 102 8.84 -6.78 3.09
CA LEU A 102 10.08 -7.56 2.97
C LEU A 102 11.31 -6.65 2.82
N PHE A 103 11.21 -5.54 2.08
CA PHE A 103 12.30 -4.58 1.92
C PHE A 103 12.63 -3.86 3.23
N PHE A 104 11.60 -3.43 3.98
CA PHE A 104 11.75 -2.87 5.31
C PHE A 104 12.25 -3.91 6.29
N ALA A 105 11.69 -5.12 6.30
CA ALA A 105 12.17 -6.21 7.14
C ALA A 105 13.62 -6.56 6.83
N TYR A 106 14.02 -6.64 5.56
CA TYR A 106 15.40 -6.88 5.16
C TYR A 106 16.33 -5.78 5.67
N ASN A 107 16.02 -4.50 5.42
CA ASN A 107 16.78 -3.39 5.97
C ASN A 107 16.85 -3.42 7.51
N PHE A 108 15.76 -3.83 8.15
CA PHE A 108 15.64 -3.90 9.60
C PHE A 108 16.41 -5.08 10.22
N PHE A 109 16.39 -6.25 9.57
CA PHE A 109 17.22 -7.41 9.94
C PHE A 109 18.71 -7.18 9.66
N THR A 110 19.05 -6.27 8.74
CA THR A 110 20.45 -5.85 8.53
C THR A 110 20.96 -4.84 9.55
N ILE A 111 20.11 -4.25 10.41
CA ILE A 111 20.56 -3.39 11.51
C ILE A 111 21.34 -4.25 12.50
N SER A 112 22.66 -4.20 12.36
CA SER A 112 23.62 -4.91 13.19
C SER A 112 24.56 -3.93 13.84
N SER A 113 25.13 -4.31 14.99
CA SER A 113 26.15 -3.51 15.68
C SER A 113 27.34 -3.19 14.75
N SER A 114 27.79 -4.16 13.96
CA SER A 114 28.84 -3.97 12.94
C SER A 114 28.41 -3.03 11.81
N GLY A 115 27.15 -3.08 11.36
CA GLY A 115 26.61 -2.15 10.37
C GLY A 115 26.58 -0.71 10.88
N VAL A 116 26.07 -0.48 12.10
CA VAL A 116 26.06 0.86 12.71
C VAL A 116 27.47 1.40 12.90
N PHE A 117 28.42 0.56 13.32
CA PHE A 117 29.82 0.95 13.37
C PHE A 117 30.34 1.34 11.99
N SER A 118 30.19 0.49 10.99
CA SER A 118 30.75 0.70 9.65
C SER A 118 30.15 1.92 8.94
N ASP A 119 28.86 2.21 9.14
CA ASP A 119 28.18 3.37 8.56
C ASP A 119 28.74 4.70 9.09
N ASN A 120 29.30 4.69 10.31
CA ASN A 120 29.71 5.91 11.01
C ASN A 120 31.22 5.99 11.25
N TYR A 121 31.96 4.89 11.06
CA TYR A 121 33.40 4.87 11.25
C TYR A 121 34.14 5.46 10.06
N GLN A 122 35.07 6.37 10.35
CA GLN A 122 36.07 6.86 9.42
C GLN A 122 37.43 6.70 10.06
N ALA A 123 38.39 6.13 9.32
CA ALA A 123 39.76 6.00 9.79
C ALA A 123 40.30 7.39 10.15
N TYR A 124 40.87 7.51 11.35
CA TYR A 124 41.42 8.78 11.81
C TYR A 124 42.74 9.07 11.11
N GLU A 125 42.87 10.25 10.52
CA GLU A 125 44.11 10.73 9.93
C GLU A 125 44.68 11.86 10.77
N LEU A 126 45.97 11.74 11.11
CA LEU A 126 46.67 12.78 11.85
C LEU A 126 46.77 14.05 11.02
N PRO A 127 46.42 15.23 11.57
CA PRO A 127 46.67 16.50 10.91
C PRO A 127 48.14 16.61 10.48
N THR A 128 48.38 17.06 9.25
CA THR A 128 49.72 17.36 8.75
C THR A 128 50.06 18.80 9.15
N PHE A 129 50.78 18.96 10.26
CA PHE A 129 51.34 20.26 10.60
C PHE A 129 52.60 20.48 9.77
N ARG A 130 52.59 21.51 8.94
CA ARG A 130 53.78 22.01 8.23
C ARG A 130 54.53 22.91 9.21
N GLY A 131 55.33 22.34 10.11
CA GLY A 131 56.00 23.09 11.17
C GLY A 131 57.15 22.34 11.85
N ASP A 132 58.34 22.92 11.69
CA ASP A 132 59.64 22.70 12.34
C ASP A 132 60.28 21.30 12.19
N ASP A 133 61.17 21.18 11.19
CA ASP A 133 62.04 20.02 10.90
C ASP A 133 63.00 19.63 12.06
N ASN A 134 62.97 20.32 13.19
CA ASN A 134 63.95 20.18 14.28
C ASN A 134 63.48 19.32 15.46
N ASN A 135 62.21 18.90 15.54
CA ASN A 135 61.74 17.99 16.58
C ASN A 135 61.51 16.59 15.99
N GLU A 136 62.28 15.61 16.47
CA GLU A 136 62.06 14.20 16.11
C GLU A 136 60.62 13.80 16.49
N MET A 137 59.83 13.40 15.50
CA MET A 137 58.46 12.94 15.72
C MET A 137 58.49 11.69 16.62
N PRO A 138 57.67 11.62 17.69
CA PRO A 138 57.63 10.47 18.58
C PRO A 138 57.40 9.16 17.82
N ALA A 139 58.11 8.09 18.22
CA ALA A 139 58.07 6.81 17.51
C ALA A 139 56.65 6.25 17.31
N MET A 140 55.77 6.44 18.30
CA MET A 140 54.37 6.00 18.21
C MET A 140 53.55 6.79 17.20
N GLU A 141 53.74 8.11 17.15
CA GLU A 141 53.08 8.96 16.16
C GLU A 141 53.55 8.61 14.75
N LYS A 142 54.86 8.38 14.57
CA LYS A 142 55.44 7.92 13.30
C LYS A 142 54.82 6.61 12.84
N ALA A 143 54.81 5.60 13.70
CA ALA A 143 54.23 4.29 13.40
C ALA A 143 52.73 4.41 13.06
N PHE A 144 51.99 5.26 13.76
CA PHE A 144 50.58 5.51 13.48
C PHE A 144 50.37 6.18 12.12
N ARG A 145 51.16 7.21 11.77
CA ARG A 145 51.11 7.86 10.45
C ARG A 145 51.41 6.89 9.31
N GLU A 146 52.36 5.98 9.54
CA GLU A 146 52.73 4.92 8.58
C GLU A 146 51.72 3.75 8.56
N LYS A 147 50.60 3.84 9.29
CA LYS A 147 49.56 2.79 9.42
C LYS A 147 50.09 1.45 9.95
N LYS A 148 51.22 1.48 10.66
CA LYS A 148 51.84 0.32 11.31
C LYS A 148 51.21 0.08 12.67
N TYR A 149 49.92 -0.26 12.68
CA TYR A 149 49.13 -0.38 13.91
C TYR A 149 49.67 -1.43 14.88
N THR A 150 50.25 -2.51 14.36
CA THR A 150 50.91 -3.54 15.19
C THR A 150 52.13 -2.98 15.92
N GLU A 151 52.91 -2.11 15.28
CA GLU A 151 54.06 -1.46 15.92
C GLU A 151 53.58 -0.47 17.00
N VAL A 152 52.53 0.32 16.71
CA VAL A 152 51.93 1.26 17.68
C VAL A 152 51.57 0.59 19.00
N VAL A 153 50.97 -0.59 18.96
CA VAL A 153 50.52 -1.30 20.17
C VAL A 153 51.64 -2.07 20.89
N GLN A 154 52.78 -2.30 20.21
CA GLN A 154 53.97 -2.96 20.76
C GLN A 154 54.99 -1.97 21.36
N ILE A 155 54.86 -0.67 21.08
CA ILE A 155 55.74 0.35 21.64
C ILE A 155 55.62 0.37 23.17
N ASP A 156 56.81 0.33 23.79
CA ASP A 156 57.15 0.11 25.19
C ASP A 156 56.04 0.39 26.24
N PRO A 157 55.46 -0.66 26.86
CA PRO A 157 54.47 -0.52 27.92
C PRO A 157 55.07 -0.27 29.31
N GLN A 158 56.39 -0.11 29.45
CA GLN A 158 57.06 0.01 30.76
C GLN A 158 56.80 1.33 31.48
N ARG A 159 56.20 2.33 30.80
CA ARG A 159 55.77 3.60 31.40
C ARG A 159 54.29 3.88 31.13
N PRO A 160 53.63 4.71 31.94
CA PRO A 160 52.32 5.23 31.59
C PRO A 160 52.39 6.02 30.27
N PHE A 161 51.38 5.79 29.42
CA PHE A 161 51.21 6.51 28.16
C PHE A 161 50.57 7.87 28.40
N THR A 162 50.96 8.86 27.60
CA THR A 162 50.28 10.16 27.54
C THR A 162 48.85 10.00 26.98
N ALA A 163 48.03 11.06 27.05
CA ALA A 163 46.71 11.04 26.43
C ALA A 163 46.78 10.80 24.91
N SER A 164 47.70 11.48 24.21
CA SER A 164 47.88 11.32 22.76
C SER A 164 48.35 9.91 22.40
N GLU A 165 49.26 9.33 23.19
CA GLU A 165 49.71 7.95 22.99
C GLU A 165 48.58 6.94 23.23
N ASN A 166 47.80 7.11 24.30
CA ASN A 166 46.61 6.29 24.53
C ASN A 166 45.58 6.44 23.41
N PHE A 167 45.44 7.64 22.83
CA PHE A 167 44.58 7.85 21.68
C PHE A 167 45.07 7.07 20.45
N TYR A 168 46.35 7.16 20.10
CA TYR A 168 46.93 6.41 18.98
C TYR A 168 46.83 4.90 19.17
N ARG A 169 47.08 4.41 20.39
CA ARG A 169 46.89 3.00 20.72
C ARG A 169 45.42 2.59 20.58
N GLY A 170 44.50 3.41 21.09
CA GLY A 170 43.06 3.20 20.94
C GLY A 170 42.65 3.05 19.48
N MET A 171 43.06 4.00 18.64
CA MET A 171 42.81 3.96 17.20
C MET A 171 43.47 2.76 16.51
N ALA A 172 44.71 2.42 16.86
CA ALA A 172 45.39 1.24 16.32
C ALA A 172 44.67 -0.06 16.71
N PHE A 173 44.19 -0.18 17.95
CA PHE A 173 43.41 -1.34 18.38
C PHE A 173 42.06 -1.44 17.64
N ILE A 174 41.43 -0.33 17.26
CA ILE A 174 40.22 -0.34 16.41
C ILE A 174 40.51 -1.04 15.08
N GLU A 175 41.63 -0.68 14.45
CA GLU A 175 42.07 -1.21 13.15
C GLU A 175 42.48 -2.69 13.25
N LEU A 176 43.09 -3.07 14.38
CA LEU A 176 43.41 -4.46 14.71
C LEU A 176 42.18 -5.27 15.18
N LYS A 177 40.97 -4.67 15.17
CA LYS A 177 39.70 -5.28 15.61
C LYS A 177 39.74 -5.80 17.05
N ASN A 178 40.58 -5.19 17.90
CA ASN A 178 40.65 -5.49 19.32
C ASN A 178 39.84 -4.45 20.10
N ASP A 179 38.51 -4.64 20.14
CA ASP A 179 37.57 -3.69 20.74
C ASP A 179 37.81 -3.47 22.23
N SER A 180 38.15 -4.52 22.97
CA SER A 180 38.37 -4.43 24.42
C SER A 180 39.59 -3.57 24.74
N ALA A 181 40.70 -3.75 24.01
CA ALA A 181 41.89 -2.91 24.18
C ALA A 181 41.67 -1.48 23.66
N ALA A 182 40.95 -1.32 22.54
CA ALA A 182 40.59 -0.01 22.01
C ALA A 182 39.77 0.80 23.01
N ARG A 183 38.73 0.18 23.60
CA ARG A 183 37.88 0.79 24.62
C ARG A 183 38.70 1.24 25.82
N ALA A 184 39.57 0.38 26.34
CA ALA A 184 40.41 0.70 27.49
C ALA A 184 41.33 1.90 27.21
N SER A 185 42.03 1.90 26.07
CA SER A 185 42.93 2.98 25.68
C SER A 185 42.19 4.31 25.47
N LEU A 186 41.06 4.32 24.76
CA LEU A 186 40.28 5.55 24.55
C LEU A 186 39.65 6.07 25.84
N GLN A 187 39.18 5.19 26.72
CA GLN A 187 38.64 5.59 28.01
C GLN A 187 39.69 6.26 28.90
N SER A 188 40.95 5.83 28.83
CA SER A 188 42.08 6.52 29.49
C SER A 188 42.27 7.95 28.98
N VAL A 189 41.98 8.22 27.70
CA VAL A 189 42.04 9.58 27.12
C VAL A 189 40.91 10.45 27.67
N VAL A 190 39.68 9.94 27.64
CA VAL A 190 38.48 10.68 28.08
C VAL A 190 38.53 10.98 29.59
N LYS A 191 39.11 10.08 30.39
CA LYS A 191 39.29 10.27 31.85
C LYS A 191 40.48 11.16 32.20
N ASN A 192 41.30 11.55 31.22
CA ASN A 192 42.51 12.32 31.51
C ASN A 192 42.17 13.79 31.84
N THR A 193 42.48 14.19 33.07
CA THR A 193 42.26 15.56 33.58
C THR A 193 43.38 16.54 33.18
N ASP A 194 44.44 16.06 32.52
CA ASP A 194 45.55 16.91 32.09
C ASP A 194 45.06 18.01 31.12
N SER A 195 45.44 19.24 31.44
CA SER A 195 45.09 20.44 30.69
C SER A 195 45.90 20.58 29.39
N GLN A 196 46.96 19.77 29.20
CA GLN A 196 47.73 19.74 27.96
C GLN A 196 47.06 18.95 26.83
N VAL A 197 46.01 18.17 27.13
CA VAL A 197 45.28 17.43 26.12
C VAL A 197 44.37 18.38 25.37
N THR A 198 44.62 18.56 24.07
CA THR A 198 43.76 19.37 23.20
C THR A 198 42.34 18.81 23.21
N ASP A 199 41.34 19.70 23.32
CA ASP A 199 39.92 19.33 23.28
C ASP A 199 39.58 18.47 22.06
N ASN A 200 40.23 18.73 20.91
CA ASN A 200 40.09 17.91 19.69
C ASN A 200 40.42 16.41 19.88
N ILE A 201 41.43 16.08 20.69
CA ILE A 201 41.82 14.67 20.97
C ILE A 201 40.80 14.03 21.90
N LYS A 202 40.31 14.78 22.90
CA LYS A 202 39.25 14.30 23.81
C LYS A 202 37.95 14.06 23.06
N ASP A 203 37.52 15.02 22.25
CA ASP A 203 36.32 14.90 21.41
C ASP A 203 36.39 13.70 20.45
N ALA A 204 37.56 13.51 19.81
CA ALA A 204 37.79 12.35 18.97
C ALA A 204 37.72 11.06 19.79
N ALA A 205 38.36 11.02 20.95
CA ALA A 205 38.33 9.85 21.82
C ALA A 205 36.90 9.50 22.26
N GLU A 206 36.08 10.47 22.63
CA GLU A 206 34.67 10.27 22.99
C GLU A 206 33.87 9.67 21.84
N TYR A 207 34.04 10.22 20.63
CA TYR A 207 33.33 9.73 19.45
C TYR A 207 33.73 8.30 19.08
N TYR A 208 35.04 8.03 18.97
CA TYR A 208 35.52 6.69 18.62
C TYR A 208 35.25 5.67 19.72
N LEU A 209 35.25 6.08 20.99
CA LEU A 209 34.85 5.24 22.11
C LEU A 209 33.39 4.82 21.97
N ALA A 210 32.48 5.75 21.64
CA ALA A 210 31.09 5.43 21.38
C ALA A 210 30.93 4.40 20.25
N LEU A 211 31.69 4.53 19.16
CA LEU A 211 31.69 3.58 18.05
C LEU A 211 32.18 2.19 18.50
N VAL A 212 33.29 2.12 19.23
CA VAL A 212 33.82 0.86 19.76
C VAL A 212 32.82 0.20 20.70
N CYS A 213 32.16 0.96 21.58
CA CYS A 213 31.11 0.45 22.45
C CYS A 213 29.94 -0.13 21.64
N ILE A 214 29.54 0.50 20.52
CA ILE A 214 28.52 -0.08 19.61
C ILE A 214 29.00 -1.42 19.06
N ARG A 215 30.23 -1.48 18.52
CA ARG A 215 30.79 -2.70 17.91
C ARG A 215 30.95 -3.83 18.93
N HIS A 216 31.33 -3.49 20.16
CA HIS A 216 31.44 -4.41 21.29
C HIS A 216 30.09 -4.78 21.93
N LYS A 217 28.99 -4.17 21.47
CA LYS A 217 27.61 -4.37 21.96
C LYS A 217 27.33 -3.80 23.36
N ASP A 218 28.18 -2.90 23.84
CA ASP A 218 27.97 -2.11 25.07
C ASP A 218 27.05 -0.91 24.79
N TYR A 219 25.81 -1.19 24.38
CA TYR A 219 24.91 -0.15 23.86
C TYR A 219 24.52 0.91 24.89
N LYS A 220 24.49 0.57 26.18
CA LYS A 220 24.18 1.53 27.26
C LYS A 220 25.24 2.62 27.33
N GLU A 221 26.50 2.22 27.44
CA GLU A 221 27.63 3.14 27.49
C GLU A 221 27.79 3.90 26.16
N ALA A 222 27.58 3.23 25.03
CA ALA A 222 27.56 3.91 23.73
C ALA A 222 26.53 5.05 23.70
N LEU A 223 25.31 4.82 24.22
CA LEU A 223 24.27 5.83 24.24
C LEU A 223 24.61 7.01 25.15
N GLU A 224 25.32 6.79 26.26
CA GLU A 224 25.78 7.87 27.13
C GLU A 224 26.73 8.80 26.38
N TYR A 225 27.76 8.26 25.70
CA TYR A 225 28.68 9.07 24.90
C TYR A 225 27.97 9.75 23.72
N LEU A 226 27.13 9.04 22.97
CA LEU A 226 26.41 9.64 21.82
C LEU A 226 25.50 10.79 22.24
N GLN A 227 24.80 10.65 23.38
CA GLN A 227 23.96 11.73 23.90
C GLN A 227 24.80 12.90 24.39
N LYS A 228 25.92 12.64 25.07
CA LYS A 228 26.87 13.67 25.50
C LYS A 228 27.37 14.49 24.31
N ILE A 229 27.83 13.82 23.26
CA ILE A 229 28.34 14.46 22.03
C ILE A 229 27.24 15.30 21.37
N ARG A 230 26.04 14.74 21.21
CA ARG A 230 24.96 15.43 20.50
C ARG A 230 24.32 16.56 21.30
N ASN A 231 24.48 16.57 22.62
CA ASN A 231 23.97 17.66 23.46
C ASN A 231 25.00 18.78 23.64
N ASN A 232 26.21 18.62 23.09
CA ASN A 232 27.27 19.60 23.14
C ASN A 232 27.53 20.17 21.74
N ASP A 233 27.04 21.38 21.49
CA ASP A 233 27.14 22.05 20.17
C ASP A 233 28.59 22.45 19.83
N THR A 234 29.49 22.54 20.81
CA THR A 234 30.92 22.84 20.57
C THR A 234 31.75 21.59 20.32
N HIS A 235 31.18 20.39 20.48
CA HIS A 235 31.91 19.14 20.28
C HIS A 235 32.20 18.92 18.80
N THR A 236 33.44 18.61 18.46
CA THR A 236 33.93 18.45 17.07
C THR A 236 33.11 17.45 16.26
N TYR A 237 32.60 16.41 16.92
CA TYR A 237 31.82 15.33 16.30
C TYR A 237 30.29 15.45 16.50
N HIS A 238 29.78 16.59 17.00
CA HIS A 238 28.35 16.82 17.22
C HIS A 238 27.50 16.43 16.00
N GLU A 239 27.83 17.00 14.84
CA GLU A 239 27.12 16.78 13.57
C GLU A 239 27.21 15.34 13.05
N ARG A 240 28.27 14.62 13.43
CA ARG A 240 28.45 13.22 13.05
C ARG A 240 27.52 12.30 13.85
N VAL A 241 27.06 12.72 15.03
CA VAL A 241 26.14 11.93 15.85
C VAL A 241 24.69 12.25 15.48
N SER A 242 24.20 11.58 14.44
CA SER A 242 22.84 11.82 13.94
C SER A 242 21.74 11.24 14.85
N ALA A 243 20.52 11.78 14.73
CA ALA A 243 19.33 11.20 15.37
C ALA A 243 19.05 9.76 14.93
N SER A 244 19.33 9.46 13.67
CA SER A 244 19.17 8.12 13.12
C SER A 244 20.11 7.14 13.83
N MET A 245 21.39 7.51 14.01
CA MET A 245 22.38 6.71 14.73
C MET A 245 21.92 6.37 16.15
N ILE A 246 21.49 7.37 16.92
CA ILE A 246 21.00 7.16 18.30
C ILE A 246 19.78 6.23 18.32
N ARG A 247 18.84 6.37 17.36
CA ARG A 247 17.68 5.47 17.26
C ARG A 247 18.09 4.03 16.94
N LYS A 248 19.02 3.83 16.00
CA LYS A 248 19.57 2.49 15.66
C LYS A 248 20.21 1.83 16.89
N VAL A 249 21.01 2.58 17.67
CA VAL A 249 21.65 2.05 18.89
C VAL A 249 20.63 1.77 20.00
N LYS A 250 19.64 2.65 20.23
CA LYS A 250 18.54 2.39 21.19
C LYS A 250 17.75 1.13 20.83
N PHE A 251 17.54 0.91 19.53
CA PHE A 251 16.91 -0.30 19.05
C PHE A 251 17.78 -1.52 19.41
N LEU A 252 19.05 -1.53 19.02
CA LEU A 252 19.97 -2.63 19.35
C LEU A 252 20.01 -2.92 20.86
N ALA A 253 20.03 -1.89 21.71
CA ALA A 253 20.01 -2.02 23.17
C ALA A 253 18.74 -2.68 23.74
N ARG A 254 17.61 -2.59 23.03
CA ARG A 254 16.33 -3.17 23.46
C ARG A 254 16.17 -4.63 23.06
N PHE A 255 16.91 -5.07 22.04
CA PHE A 255 16.80 -6.40 21.45
C PHE A 255 18.07 -7.25 21.63
N SER A 256 19.01 -6.79 22.46
CA SER A 256 20.21 -7.50 22.92
C SER A 256 20.02 -8.12 24.28
#